data_AF-A0A8S2PRD5-F1
#
_entry.id   AF-A0A8S2PRD5-F1
#
_cell.length_a   1.000
_cell.length_b   1.000
_cell.length_c   1.000
_cell.angle_alpha   90.00
_cell.angle_beta   90.00
_cell.angle_gamma   90.00
#
_symmetry.space_group_name_H-M   'P 1'
#
loop_
_entity.id
_entity.type
_entity.pdbx_description
1 polymer ?
#
loop_
_entity_poly.entity_id
_entity_poly.type
_entity_poly.pdbx_seq_one_letter_code
_entity_poly.pdbx_strand_id
1 'polypeptide(L)'
;MIRCELNALCGSRYSSFDSYRQHIYRCHRSLIDPFDYDHSGSVAIEKALNDIGGSSVDCISSNEPDLTIDSDEFIYPEEELSEIDYQSINFGPILNNVFDQNTRFTKLTTFYTYFLLELREHHLLPQKVVQLIISNICILLDIIIKITNAKTLSACAPVIDFATVLREINQIISFISKNEYQFLKQCTEHFDYQPPTKIMLNTAEECANYVPLKQSVSCMLHDDQLLQAIIDNIKSLSTCTAKDKDLIISNRQCRSVRSNLVRPTNSNALLLKLYTDASNEIGGFQKNFNGGHFCRHCFITHENQHIPLTDISFVPRSRLKHDKIVNHIIANNGRQTVQGVKGLSWFHDLIGFHSTESLPPDIMHDIAEGSTAR
;
A
#
# COMPACT_ATOMS: atom_id res chain seq x y z
N MET A 1 -22.75 -8.48 -7.78
CA MET A 1 -22.29 -9.88 -7.72
C MET A 1 -21.11 -10.01 -8.69
N ILE A 2 -19.93 -10.37 -8.18
CA ILE A 2 -18.66 -10.41 -8.91
C ILE A 2 -18.42 -11.85 -9.38
N ARG A 3 -18.00 -12.04 -10.63
CA ARG A 3 -17.69 -13.36 -11.18
C ARG A 3 -16.20 -13.52 -11.40
N CYS A 4 -15.64 -14.66 -11.03
CA CYS A 4 -14.26 -15.00 -11.34
C CYS A 4 -14.15 -15.59 -12.74
N GLU A 5 -13.41 -14.89 -13.60
CA GLU A 5 -13.17 -15.26 -15.00
C GLU A 5 -11.67 -15.42 -15.30
N LEU A 6 -10.83 -15.54 -14.26
CA LEU A 6 -9.38 -15.73 -14.40
C LEU A 6 -8.99 -17.07 -15.04
N ASN A 7 -9.86 -18.07 -14.93
CA ASN A 7 -9.76 -19.34 -15.62
C ASN A 7 -11.13 -19.69 -16.20
N ALA A 8 -11.17 -20.19 -17.44
CA ALA A 8 -12.39 -20.61 -18.12
C ALA A 8 -13.23 -21.62 -17.31
N LEU A 9 -12.60 -22.35 -16.39
CA LEU A 9 -13.24 -23.35 -15.53
C LEU A 9 -13.68 -22.84 -14.16
N CYS A 10 -13.30 -21.62 -13.73
CA CYS A 10 -13.60 -21.16 -12.38
C CYS A 10 -15.07 -20.78 -12.20
N GLY A 11 -15.54 -19.79 -12.97
CA GLY A 11 -16.95 -19.37 -13.01
C GLY A 11 -17.59 -18.90 -11.69
N SER A 12 -16.84 -18.86 -10.58
CA SER A 12 -17.36 -18.67 -9.23
C SER A 12 -17.92 -17.26 -9.02
N ARG A 13 -18.97 -17.13 -8.20
CA ARG A 13 -19.68 -15.86 -7.96
C ARG A 13 -19.60 -15.44 -6.50
N TYR A 14 -19.40 -14.14 -6.28
CA TYR A 14 -19.21 -13.55 -4.95
C TYR A 14 -20.13 -12.34 -4.73
N SER A 15 -20.66 -12.23 -3.52
CA SER A 15 -21.49 -11.10 -3.07
C SER A 15 -20.65 -9.88 -2.68
N SER A 16 -19.41 -10.08 -2.21
CA SER A 16 -18.48 -9.03 -1.79
C SER A 16 -17.11 -9.15 -2.50
N PHE A 17 -16.36 -8.04 -2.53
CA PHE A 17 -15.02 -7.99 -3.10
C PHE A 17 -14.00 -8.79 -2.27
N ASP A 18 -14.14 -8.82 -0.94
CA ASP A 18 -13.21 -9.54 -0.07
C ASP A 18 -13.27 -11.06 -0.29
N SER A 19 -14.49 -11.61 -0.44
CA SER A 19 -14.66 -13.03 -0.76
C SER A 19 -14.10 -13.38 -2.15
N TYR A 20 -14.27 -12.48 -3.12
CA TYR A 20 -13.66 -12.62 -4.44
C TYR A 20 -12.13 -12.58 -4.38
N ARG A 21 -11.54 -11.63 -3.64
CA ARG A 21 -10.09 -11.51 -3.44
C ARG A 21 -9.51 -12.75 -2.76
N GLN A 22 -10.11 -13.24 -1.69
CA GLN A 22 -9.65 -14.45 -1.01
C GLN A 22 -9.68 -15.67 -1.92
N HIS A 23 -10.73 -15.80 -2.72
CA HIS A 23 -10.82 -16.86 -3.72
C HIS A 23 -9.70 -16.78 -4.76
N ILE A 24 -9.41 -15.59 -5.28
CA ILE A 24 -8.31 -15.35 -6.23
C ILE A 24 -6.98 -15.86 -5.64
N TYR A 25 -6.67 -15.53 -4.40
CA TYR A 25 -5.43 -15.98 -3.75
C TYR A 25 -5.39 -17.47 -3.43
N ARG A 26 -6.55 -18.13 -3.27
CA ARG A 26 -6.61 -19.58 -2.98
C ARG A 26 -6.58 -20.43 -4.25
N CYS A 27 -7.32 -20.01 -5.27
CA CYS A 27 -7.59 -20.84 -6.46
C CYS A 27 -6.79 -20.41 -7.68
N HIS A 28 -6.26 -19.19 -7.70
CA HIS A 28 -5.56 -18.60 -8.86
C HIS A 28 -4.19 -18.02 -8.49
N ARG A 29 -3.62 -18.40 -7.33
CA ARG A 29 -2.30 -17.92 -6.87
C ARG A 29 -1.22 -18.06 -7.94
N SER A 30 -1.18 -19.21 -8.60
CA SER A 30 -0.20 -19.53 -9.66
C SER A 30 -0.34 -18.67 -10.92
N LEU A 31 -1.49 -18.04 -11.16
CA LEU A 31 -1.71 -17.13 -12.29
C LEU A 31 -1.27 -15.69 -11.97
N ILE A 32 -1.11 -15.37 -10.69
CA ILE A 32 -0.84 -14.01 -10.20
C ILE A 32 0.61 -13.88 -9.77
N ASP A 33 1.17 -14.94 -9.19
CA ASP A 33 2.56 -14.99 -8.76
C ASP A 33 3.30 -16.16 -9.42
N PRO A 34 3.77 -15.98 -10.68
CA PRO A 34 4.44 -17.03 -11.44
C PRO A 34 5.84 -17.38 -10.92
N PHE A 35 6.33 -16.74 -9.86
CA PHE A 35 7.66 -16.97 -9.29
C PHE A 35 7.66 -17.86 -8.03
N ASP A 36 6.48 -18.27 -7.56
CA ASP A 36 6.32 -19.08 -6.32
C ASP A 36 6.37 -20.60 -6.62
N TYR A 37 7.33 -21.03 -7.45
CA TYR A 37 7.35 -22.40 -8.01
C TYR A 37 7.92 -23.50 -7.09
N ASP A 38 8.34 -23.19 -5.87
CA ASP A 38 9.08 -24.17 -5.05
C ASP A 38 8.35 -24.75 -3.84
N HIS A 39 7.09 -24.40 -3.56
CA HIS A 39 6.35 -25.00 -2.44
C HIS A 39 4.98 -25.55 -2.86
N SER A 40 4.98 -26.66 -3.60
CA SER A 40 3.80 -27.53 -3.71
C SER A 40 4.07 -28.91 -3.15
N GLY A 41 3.73 -29.11 -1.88
CA GLY A 41 3.36 -30.43 -1.36
C GLY A 41 2.07 -30.87 -2.05
N SER A 42 2.21 -31.83 -2.97
CA SER A 42 1.13 -32.45 -3.73
C SER A 42 0.17 -33.18 -2.80
N VAL A 43 -1.10 -32.76 -2.74
CA VAL A 43 -2.22 -33.64 -2.37
C VAL A 43 -2.97 -33.93 -3.66
N ALA A 44 -2.71 -35.12 -4.18
CA ALA A 44 -3.26 -35.63 -5.42
C ALA A 44 -4.80 -35.79 -5.32
N ILE A 45 -5.49 -35.20 -6.29
CA ILE A 45 -6.87 -35.55 -6.65
C ILE A 45 -6.78 -36.76 -7.56
N GLU A 46 -6.91 -37.96 -6.99
CA GLU A 46 -7.04 -39.20 -7.75
C GLU A 46 -8.19 -40.03 -7.16
N LYS A 47 -9.44 -39.58 -7.40
CA LYS A 47 -10.62 -40.44 -7.21
C LYS A 47 -11.90 -39.86 -7.85
N ALA A 48 -12.00 -39.87 -9.18
CA ALA A 48 -13.31 -39.68 -9.83
C ALA A 48 -13.35 -40.17 -11.29
N LEU A 49 -12.72 -41.29 -11.62
CA LEU A 49 -12.97 -42.02 -12.87
C LEU A 49 -12.81 -43.51 -12.62
N ASN A 50 -13.89 -44.14 -12.13
CA ASN A 50 -14.30 -45.53 -12.35
C ASN A 50 -15.40 -45.86 -11.33
N ASP A 51 -16.66 -45.65 -11.72
CA ASP A 51 -17.59 -46.79 -11.78
C ASP A 51 -18.86 -46.43 -12.55
N ILE A 52 -19.22 -47.37 -13.40
CA ILE A 52 -20.28 -47.34 -14.40
C ILE A 52 -21.56 -47.88 -13.77
N GLY A 53 -22.69 -47.22 -14.05
CA GLY A 53 -23.94 -47.93 -14.35
C GLY A 53 -25.13 -47.67 -13.43
N GLY A 54 -26.18 -47.08 -14.03
CA GLY A 54 -27.54 -47.59 -13.83
C GLY A 54 -28.59 -46.64 -13.26
N SER A 55 -29.51 -46.24 -14.13
CA SER A 55 -30.96 -46.08 -13.89
C SER A 55 -31.50 -44.81 -13.19
N SER A 56 -31.98 -43.88 -14.02
CA SER A 56 -33.40 -43.52 -14.17
C SER A 56 -34.30 -43.39 -12.92
N VAL A 57 -34.78 -42.15 -12.74
CA VAL A 57 -36.14 -41.71 -12.36
C VAL A 57 -36.44 -41.38 -10.88
N ASP A 58 -36.99 -40.16 -10.76
CA ASP A 58 -37.95 -39.60 -9.81
C ASP A 58 -37.54 -38.66 -8.66
N CYS A 59 -38.47 -37.71 -8.51
CA CYS A 59 -38.49 -36.46 -7.77
C CYS A 59 -38.51 -36.62 -6.25
N ILE A 60 -38.41 -35.48 -5.55
CA ILE A 60 -38.88 -35.09 -4.18
C ILE A 60 -37.72 -34.41 -3.43
N SER A 61 -37.73 -33.07 -3.37
CA SER A 61 -38.24 -32.23 -2.27
C SER A 61 -37.24 -32.03 -1.12
N SER A 62 -36.99 -30.74 -0.85
CA SER A 62 -36.74 -30.12 0.46
C SER A 62 -35.75 -30.79 1.41
N ASN A 63 -34.65 -30.09 1.71
CA ASN A 63 -34.36 -29.58 3.06
C ASN A 63 -33.09 -28.72 3.03
N GLU A 64 -33.25 -27.44 3.36
CA GLU A 64 -32.14 -26.61 3.81
C GLU A 64 -31.61 -27.16 5.15
N PRO A 65 -30.30 -27.34 5.33
CA PRO A 65 -29.75 -27.49 6.65
C PRO A 65 -29.41 -26.11 7.21
N ASP A 66 -30.15 -25.77 8.26
CA ASP A 66 -29.85 -24.75 9.25
C ASP A 66 -28.45 -25.03 9.84
N LEU A 67 -27.49 -24.15 9.55
CA LEU A 67 -26.14 -24.21 10.11
C LEU A 67 -25.96 -23.05 11.08
N THR A 68 -26.39 -23.29 12.32
CA THR A 68 -25.88 -22.61 13.50
C THR A 68 -24.40 -22.99 13.66
N ILE A 69 -23.49 -22.11 13.28
CA ILE A 69 -22.08 -22.22 13.64
C ILE A 69 -21.87 -21.42 14.92
N ASP A 70 -21.84 -22.15 16.04
CA ASP A 70 -21.41 -21.69 17.35
C ASP A 70 -19.91 -21.93 17.52
N SER A 71 -19.25 -20.97 18.17
CA SER A 71 -17.90 -20.99 18.75
C SER A 71 -16.68 -21.22 17.83
N ASP A 72 -15.94 -20.13 17.58
CA ASP A 72 -14.55 -20.10 17.14
C ASP A 72 -13.63 -20.79 18.19
N GLU A 73 -13.36 -22.08 18.01
CA GLU A 73 -12.29 -22.78 18.71
C GLU A 73 -10.99 -22.59 17.90
N PHE A 74 -10.21 -21.57 18.27
CA PHE A 74 -8.87 -21.37 17.72
C PHE A 74 -7.94 -22.50 18.20
N ILE A 75 -7.73 -23.49 17.33
CA ILE A 75 -6.68 -24.50 17.50
C ILE A 75 -5.33 -23.82 17.29
N TYR A 76 -4.62 -23.53 18.37
CA TYR A 76 -3.19 -23.25 18.29
C TYR A 76 -2.44 -24.58 18.11
N PRO A 77 -1.52 -24.71 17.15
CA PRO A 77 -0.63 -25.85 17.13
C PRO A 77 0.21 -25.85 18.42
N GLU A 78 0.15 -26.95 19.17
CA GLU A 78 1.10 -27.25 20.24
C GLU A 78 2.49 -27.46 19.59
N GLU A 79 3.18 -26.37 19.28
CA GLU A 79 4.61 -26.43 19.04
C GLU A 79 5.28 -26.59 20.42
N GLU A 80 5.92 -27.75 20.59
CA GLU A 80 6.78 -28.06 21.74
C GLU A 80 7.82 -26.95 21.91
N LEU A 81 7.60 -26.06 22.88
CA LEU A 81 8.58 -25.10 23.35
C LEU A 81 9.75 -25.87 23.99
N SER A 82 10.70 -26.30 23.15
CA SER A 82 11.97 -26.83 23.61
C SER A 82 12.63 -25.85 24.59
N GLU A 83 13.21 -26.39 25.67
CA GLU A 83 13.81 -25.65 26.77
C GLU A 83 14.79 -24.59 26.25
N ILE A 84 14.36 -23.33 26.24
CA ILE A 84 15.23 -22.19 25.96
C ILE A 84 16.28 -22.14 27.08
N ASP A 85 17.55 -22.25 26.73
CA ASP A 85 18.66 -22.14 27.68
C ASP A 85 18.82 -20.67 28.15
N TYR A 86 18.08 -20.35 29.21
CA TYR A 86 18.09 -19.04 29.87
C TYR A 86 19.44 -18.66 30.48
N GLN A 87 20.42 -19.58 30.60
CA GLN A 87 21.75 -19.28 31.12
C GLN A 87 22.63 -18.53 30.11
N SER A 88 22.25 -18.54 28.83
CA SER A 88 23.00 -17.87 27.75
C SER A 88 22.75 -16.36 27.63
N ILE A 89 21.72 -15.82 28.31
CA ILE A 89 21.36 -14.40 28.20
C ILE A 89 22.17 -13.56 29.20
N ASN A 90 23.29 -13.01 28.74
CA ASN A 90 24.15 -12.15 29.55
C ASN A 90 23.58 -10.72 29.67
N PHE A 91 22.88 -10.43 30.76
CA PHE A 91 22.36 -9.10 31.11
C PHE A 91 23.41 -8.14 31.72
N GLY A 92 24.65 -8.59 31.91
CA GLY A 92 25.72 -7.84 32.56
C GLY A 92 26.00 -6.42 32.01
N PRO A 93 25.93 -6.18 30.69
CA PRO A 93 26.16 -4.84 30.12
C PRO A 93 25.06 -3.82 30.47
N ILE A 94 23.84 -4.29 30.76
CA ILE A 94 22.68 -3.43 31.05
C ILE A 94 22.78 -2.89 32.49
N LEU A 95 23.40 -3.63 33.41
CA LEU A 95 23.38 -3.30 34.84
C LEU A 95 24.47 -2.29 35.29
N ASN A 96 25.58 -2.14 34.55
CA ASN A 96 26.77 -1.43 35.06
C ASN A 96 26.86 0.08 34.78
N ASN A 97 25.83 0.74 34.23
CA ASN A 97 25.84 2.19 33.97
C ASN A 97 24.66 2.88 34.68
N VAL A 98 24.81 3.07 35.99
CA VAL A 98 23.75 3.55 36.92
C VAL A 98 23.58 5.07 36.91
N PHE A 99 24.53 5.82 36.35
CA PHE A 99 24.49 7.29 36.39
C PHE A 99 23.66 7.96 35.30
N ASP A 100 22.94 7.19 34.47
CA ASP A 100 22.07 7.76 33.44
C ASP A 100 20.74 7.01 33.29
N GLN A 101 20.06 6.78 34.43
CA GLN A 101 18.75 6.13 34.46
C GLN A 101 17.71 6.89 33.63
N ASN A 102 17.79 8.23 33.60
CA ASN A 102 16.85 9.05 32.83
C ASN A 102 16.98 8.80 31.31
N THR A 103 18.19 8.81 30.72
CA THR A 103 18.31 8.54 29.27
C THR A 103 17.96 7.09 28.91
N ARG A 104 18.21 6.13 29.81
CA ARG A 104 17.87 4.71 29.58
C ARG A 104 16.37 4.51 29.46
N PHE A 105 15.58 5.10 30.35
CA PHE A 105 14.12 5.00 30.27
C PHE A 105 13.54 5.82 29.12
N THR A 106 14.17 6.93 28.72
CA THR A 106 13.79 7.62 27.47
C THR A 106 13.95 6.71 26.26
N LYS A 107 15.10 6.01 26.11
CA LYS A 107 15.30 5.07 24.99
C LYS A 107 14.28 3.93 24.99
N LEU A 108 13.96 3.39 26.17
CA LEU A 108 12.92 2.37 26.30
C LEU A 108 11.54 2.91 25.92
N THR A 109 11.21 4.13 26.34
CA THR A 109 9.95 4.81 26.01
C THR A 109 9.83 5.00 24.50
N THR A 110 10.88 5.50 23.85
CA THR A 110 10.97 5.61 22.38
C THR A 110 10.78 4.24 21.72
N PHE A 111 11.52 3.21 22.15
CA PHE A 111 11.44 1.87 21.58
C PHE A 111 10.05 1.25 21.71
N TYR A 112 9.44 1.34 22.90
CA TYR A 112 8.11 0.78 23.12
C TYR A 112 7.02 1.54 22.35
N THR A 113 7.15 2.87 22.23
CA THR A 113 6.25 3.67 21.40
C THR A 113 6.35 3.27 19.92
N TYR A 114 7.58 3.04 19.42
CA TYR A 114 7.81 2.52 18.08
C TYR A 114 7.20 1.13 17.86
N PHE A 115 7.39 0.22 18.82
CA PHE A 115 6.78 -1.11 18.79
C PHE A 115 5.25 -1.03 18.67
N LEU A 116 4.60 -0.17 19.45
CA LEU A 116 3.15 0.03 19.34
C LEU A 116 2.72 0.63 17.99
N LEU A 117 3.53 1.54 17.43
CA LEU A 117 3.30 2.09 16.09
C LEU A 117 3.37 0.99 15.03
N GLU A 118 4.36 0.10 15.06
CA GLU A 118 4.49 -1.01 14.11
C GLU A 118 3.28 -1.96 14.18
N LEU A 119 2.84 -2.33 15.40
CA LEU A 119 1.66 -3.19 15.56
C LEU A 119 0.39 -2.57 14.94
N ARG A 120 0.24 -1.24 15.03
CA ARG A 120 -0.95 -0.53 14.57
C ARG A 120 -0.91 -0.19 13.09
N GLU A 121 0.19 0.39 12.61
CA GLU A 121 0.29 0.97 11.27
C GLU A 121 0.87 -0.02 10.25
N HIS A 122 1.85 -0.83 10.66
CA HIS A 122 2.48 -1.80 9.76
C HIS A 122 1.69 -3.10 9.69
N HIS A 123 1.31 -3.64 10.86
CA HIS A 123 0.59 -4.90 10.94
C HIS A 123 -0.93 -4.76 10.93
N LEU A 124 -1.45 -3.54 11.05
CA LEU A 124 -2.89 -3.23 11.03
C LEU A 124 -3.69 -4.08 12.03
N LEU A 125 -3.09 -4.37 13.19
CA LEU A 125 -3.72 -5.25 14.18
C LEU A 125 -4.94 -4.57 14.79
N PRO A 126 -6.06 -5.30 14.96
CA PRO A 126 -7.22 -4.75 15.66
C PRO A 126 -6.85 -4.29 17.07
N GLN A 127 -7.43 -3.17 17.52
CA GLN A 127 -7.13 -2.59 18.83
C GLN A 127 -7.25 -3.61 19.98
N LYS A 128 -8.22 -4.53 19.90
CA LYS A 128 -8.39 -5.61 20.89
C LYS A 128 -7.17 -6.54 20.96
N VAL A 129 -6.57 -6.88 19.81
CA VAL A 129 -5.37 -7.73 19.73
C VAL A 129 -4.16 -7.00 20.30
N VAL A 130 -4.00 -5.72 19.96
CA VAL A 130 -2.92 -4.88 20.52
C VAL A 130 -3.03 -4.80 22.05
N GLN A 131 -4.23 -4.56 22.59
CA GLN A 131 -4.45 -4.53 24.03
C GLN A 131 -4.19 -5.88 24.71
N LEU A 132 -4.51 -7.00 24.05
CA LEU A 132 -4.18 -8.33 24.54
C LEU A 132 -2.66 -8.56 24.62
N ILE A 133 -1.91 -8.17 23.57
CA ILE A 133 -0.45 -8.25 23.54
C ILE A 133 0.15 -7.43 24.70
N ILE A 134 -0.30 -6.19 24.87
CA ILE A 134 0.14 -5.30 25.96
C ILE A 134 -0.14 -5.96 27.32
N SER A 135 -1.35 -6.46 27.53
CA SER A 135 -1.74 -7.12 28.78
C SER A 135 -0.86 -8.33 29.07
N ASN A 136 -0.56 -9.15 28.06
CA ASN A 136 0.29 -10.33 28.22
C ASN A 136 1.74 -9.95 28.58
N ILE A 137 2.27 -8.88 27.99
CA ILE A 137 3.61 -8.35 28.34
C ILE A 137 3.63 -7.89 29.81
N CYS A 138 2.63 -7.13 30.27
CA CYS A 138 2.55 -6.69 31.66
C CYS A 138 2.45 -7.87 32.63
N ILE A 139 1.62 -8.87 32.32
CA ILE A 139 1.47 -10.09 33.13
C ILE A 139 2.80 -10.84 33.23
N LEU A 140 3.51 -11.00 32.11
CA LEU A 140 4.82 -11.65 32.07
C LEU A 140 5.82 -10.91 32.96
N LEU A 141 5.88 -9.58 32.87
CA LEU A 141 6.74 -8.75 33.72
C LEU A 141 6.40 -8.92 35.20
N ASP A 142 5.12 -8.94 35.57
CA ASP A 142 4.69 -9.15 36.95
C ASP A 142 5.08 -10.54 37.48
N ILE A 143 5.01 -11.59 36.63
CA ILE A 143 5.49 -12.93 36.97
C ILE A 143 7.00 -12.92 37.21
N ILE A 144 7.78 -12.28 36.32
CA ILE A 144 9.23 -12.18 36.48
C ILE A 144 9.57 -11.43 37.78
N ILE A 145 8.92 -10.30 38.06
CA ILE A 145 9.09 -9.54 39.31
C ILE A 145 8.86 -10.42 40.54
N LYS A 146 7.77 -11.21 40.56
CA LYS A 146 7.46 -12.14 41.67
C LYS A 146 8.55 -13.19 41.84
N ILE A 147 9.03 -13.79 40.75
CA ILE A 147 10.10 -14.80 40.77
C ILE A 147 11.41 -14.19 41.28
N THR A 148 11.78 -12.99 40.81
CA THR A 148 12.97 -12.27 41.25
C THR A 148 12.90 -12.01 42.76
N ASN A 149 11.80 -11.45 43.25
CA ASN A 149 11.61 -11.14 44.67
C ASN A 149 11.70 -12.38 45.57
N ALA A 150 11.14 -13.52 45.10
CA ALA A 150 11.22 -14.78 45.84
C ALA A 150 12.66 -15.30 45.95
N LYS A 151 13.50 -15.10 44.92
CA LYS A 151 14.90 -15.56 44.90
C LYS A 151 15.85 -14.64 45.67
N THR A 152 15.61 -13.33 45.67
CA THR A 152 16.46 -12.35 46.37
C THR A 152 16.41 -12.44 47.90
N LEU A 153 15.44 -13.16 48.47
CA LEU A 153 15.40 -13.48 49.91
C LEU A 153 16.56 -14.40 50.37
N SER A 154 17.33 -14.99 49.44
CA SER A 154 18.26 -16.08 49.75
C SER A 154 19.75 -15.70 49.89
N ALA A 155 20.30 -14.72 49.15
CA ALA A 155 21.71 -14.39 49.29
C ALA A 155 22.11 -13.04 48.64
N CYS A 156 22.93 -12.29 49.37
CA CYS A 156 23.71 -11.10 48.98
C CYS A 156 22.95 -9.85 48.53
N ALA A 157 23.34 -8.72 49.13
CA ALA A 157 22.90 -7.38 48.77
C ALA A 157 23.34 -7.03 47.34
N PRO A 158 22.41 -6.75 46.39
CA PRO A 158 22.76 -6.26 45.08
C PRO A 158 22.69 -4.73 45.03
N VAL A 159 23.58 -4.16 44.21
CA VAL A 159 23.79 -2.72 43.99
C VAL A 159 22.66 -2.06 43.18
N ILE A 160 21.71 -2.83 42.61
CA ILE A 160 20.44 -2.33 42.04
C ILE A 160 19.37 -3.41 42.20
N ASP A 161 18.21 -3.03 42.74
CA ASP A 161 17.05 -3.92 42.81
C ASP A 161 16.45 -4.13 41.40
N PHE A 162 16.77 -5.28 40.78
CA PHE A 162 16.26 -5.66 39.47
C PHE A 162 14.71 -5.65 39.42
N ALA A 163 14.05 -5.98 40.52
CA ALA A 163 12.59 -5.92 40.61
C ALA A 163 12.08 -4.48 40.51
N THR A 164 12.84 -3.50 41.02
CA THR A 164 12.52 -2.08 40.85
C THR A 164 12.68 -1.66 39.39
N VAL A 165 13.74 -2.08 38.68
CA VAL A 165 13.89 -1.79 37.24
C VAL A 165 12.72 -2.35 36.44
N LEU A 166 12.34 -3.61 36.68
CA LEU A 166 11.19 -4.22 36.00
C LEU A 166 9.87 -3.51 36.31
N ARG A 167 9.70 -3.00 37.54
CA ARG A 167 8.52 -2.22 37.93
C ARG A 167 8.43 -0.91 37.14
N GLU A 168 9.55 -0.21 36.97
CA GLU A 168 9.62 1.01 36.15
C GLU A 168 9.29 0.69 34.68
N ILE A 169 9.83 -0.40 34.13
CA ILE A 169 9.50 -0.87 32.78
C ILE A 169 7.99 -1.10 32.64
N ASN A 170 7.38 -1.82 33.59
CA ASN A 170 5.94 -2.11 33.56
C ASN A 170 5.11 -0.82 33.68
N GLN A 171 5.54 0.16 34.49
CA GLN A 171 4.90 1.46 34.60
C GLN A 171 4.96 2.25 33.28
N ILE A 172 6.11 2.25 32.59
CA ILE A 172 6.26 2.90 31.28
C ILE A 172 5.31 2.28 30.26
N ILE A 173 5.32 0.95 30.14
CA ILE A 173 4.44 0.20 29.23
C ILE A 173 2.97 0.52 29.51
N SER A 174 2.58 0.48 30.79
CA SER A 174 1.21 0.77 31.22
C SER A 174 0.82 2.23 30.99
N PHE A 175 1.76 3.18 31.16
CA PHE A 175 1.53 4.61 30.96
C PHE A 175 1.30 4.94 29.49
N ILE A 176 2.18 4.46 28.60
CA ILE A 176 2.09 4.69 27.16
C ILE A 176 0.81 4.06 26.60
N SER A 177 0.47 2.86 27.06
CA SER A 177 -0.68 2.08 26.59
C SER A 177 -2.02 2.47 27.22
N LYS A 178 -2.03 3.39 28.19
CA LYS A 178 -3.22 3.71 29.00
C LYS A 178 -4.40 4.17 28.16
N ASN A 179 -4.15 5.03 27.19
CA ASN A 179 -5.16 5.56 26.27
C ASN A 179 -4.51 6.17 25.04
N GLU A 180 -5.33 6.45 24.03
CA GLU A 180 -4.89 7.01 22.76
C GLU A 180 -4.14 8.34 22.92
N TYR A 181 -4.58 9.18 23.85
CA TYR A 181 -3.94 10.47 24.10
C TYR A 181 -2.50 10.31 24.59
N GLN A 182 -2.23 9.41 25.54
CA GLN A 182 -0.87 9.18 26.05
C GLN A 182 0.03 8.61 24.96
N PHE A 183 -0.47 7.63 24.20
CA PHE A 183 0.25 7.08 23.06
C PHE A 183 0.63 8.17 22.05
N LEU A 184 -0.34 8.96 21.57
CA LEU A 184 -0.09 10.04 20.61
C LEU A 184 0.83 11.12 21.16
N LYS A 185 0.75 11.41 22.47
CA LYS A 185 1.67 12.32 23.14
C LYS A 185 3.12 11.82 23.02
N GLN A 186 3.36 10.54 23.28
CA GLN A 186 4.70 9.95 23.12
C GLN A 186 5.14 9.91 21.66
N CYS A 187 4.23 9.67 20.72
CA CYS A 187 4.56 9.76 19.30
C CYS A 187 4.99 11.18 18.90
N THR A 188 4.33 12.20 19.45
CA THR A 188 4.67 13.60 19.21
C THR A 188 6.03 13.95 19.82
N GLU A 189 6.29 13.49 21.04
CA GLU A 189 7.54 13.75 21.77
C GLU A 189 8.75 13.04 21.15
N HIS A 190 8.57 11.87 20.55
CA HIS A 190 9.68 11.02 20.08
C HIS A 190 9.85 10.92 18.57
N PHE A 191 8.80 11.17 17.78
CA PHE A 191 8.81 10.97 16.33
C PHE A 191 8.28 12.18 15.56
N ASP A 192 8.19 13.35 16.20
CA ASP A 192 7.62 14.58 15.63
C ASP A 192 6.24 14.37 14.97
N TYR A 193 5.49 13.40 15.49
CA TYR A 193 4.19 13.00 14.94
C TYR A 193 3.23 14.19 14.90
N GLN A 194 2.60 14.40 13.74
CA GLN A 194 1.60 15.45 13.55
C GLN A 194 0.19 14.84 13.54
N PRO A 195 -0.63 15.08 14.57
CA PRO A 195 -1.99 14.54 14.61
C PRO A 195 -2.87 15.16 13.51
N PRO A 196 -3.92 14.45 13.07
CA PRO A 196 -4.94 15.02 12.20
C PRO A 196 -5.52 16.30 12.81
N THR A 197 -5.56 17.36 12.03
CA THR A 197 -6.12 18.64 12.43
C THR A 197 -7.58 18.71 12.05
N LYS A 198 -8.44 19.07 13.01
CA LYS A 198 -9.86 19.28 12.78
C LYS A 198 -10.09 20.63 12.11
N ILE A 199 -10.79 20.64 10.99
CA ILE A 199 -11.26 21.85 10.29
C ILE A 199 -12.78 21.89 10.34
N MET A 200 -13.32 23.09 10.51
CA MET A 200 -14.75 23.35 10.38
C MET A 200 -15.07 23.56 8.91
N LEU A 201 -16.06 22.86 8.38
CA LEU A 201 -16.61 23.11 7.05
C LEU A 201 -17.57 24.32 7.14
N ASN A 202 -17.96 24.87 5.98
CA ASN A 202 -18.69 26.15 5.90
C ASN A 202 -20.03 26.18 6.65
N THR A 203 -20.56 25.02 7.05
CA THR A 203 -21.66 24.87 8.00
C THR A 203 -21.09 24.57 9.38
N ALA A 204 -21.46 25.35 10.39
CA ALA A 204 -20.93 25.27 11.75
C ALA A 204 -21.07 23.89 12.44
N GLU A 205 -21.80 22.96 11.82
CA GLU A 205 -22.08 21.61 12.31
C GLU A 205 -21.22 20.53 11.65
N GLU A 206 -20.56 20.81 10.51
CA GLU A 206 -19.74 19.82 9.81
C GLU A 206 -18.25 20.05 10.07
N CYS A 207 -17.54 18.98 10.43
CA CYS A 207 -16.10 19.01 10.61
C CYS A 207 -15.42 17.91 9.80
N ALA A 208 -14.27 18.23 9.23
CA ALA A 208 -13.38 17.24 8.62
C ALA A 208 -12.05 17.20 9.38
N ASN A 209 -11.40 16.05 9.38
CA ASN A 209 -10.03 15.91 9.85
C ASN A 209 -9.12 15.81 8.64
N TYR A 210 -8.03 16.58 8.61
CA TYR A 210 -7.02 16.46 7.57
C TYR A 210 -5.64 16.23 8.21
N VAL A 211 -4.80 15.47 7.53
CA VAL A 211 -3.39 15.31 7.93
C VAL A 211 -2.62 16.51 7.39
N PRO A 212 -1.90 17.27 8.23
CA PRO A 212 -1.16 18.46 7.82
C PRO A 212 0.12 18.08 7.06
N LEU A 213 -0.03 17.59 5.83
CA LEU A 213 1.06 17.03 5.02
C LEU A 213 2.28 17.95 4.90
N LYS A 214 2.07 19.26 4.77
CA LYS A 214 3.17 20.23 4.70
C LYS A 214 4.01 20.21 5.97
N GLN A 215 3.37 20.21 7.13
CA GLN A 215 4.04 20.15 8.43
C GLN A 215 4.69 18.79 8.63
N SER A 216 3.99 17.69 8.33
CA SER A 216 4.55 16.34 8.44
C SER A 216 5.82 16.17 7.59
N VAL A 217 5.77 16.57 6.31
CA VAL A 217 6.93 16.52 5.41
C VAL A 217 8.03 17.46 5.88
N SER A 218 7.67 18.66 6.37
CA SER A 218 8.65 19.58 6.94
C SER A 218 9.39 18.93 8.10
N CYS A 219 8.69 18.36 9.08
CA CYS A 219 9.30 17.66 10.22
C CYS A 219 10.24 16.54 9.75
N MET A 220 9.79 15.70 8.82
CA MET A 220 10.63 14.63 8.26
C MET A 220 11.89 15.15 7.57
N LEU A 221 11.80 16.26 6.84
CA LEU A 221 12.95 16.84 6.14
C LEU A 221 13.90 17.65 7.04
N HIS A 222 13.53 17.91 8.30
CA HIS A 222 14.45 18.49 9.29
C HIS A 222 15.39 17.43 9.89
N ASP A 223 15.12 16.14 9.69
CA ASP A 223 16.09 15.09 10.01
C ASP A 223 17.19 15.07 8.95
N ASP A 224 18.36 15.62 9.31
CA ASP A 224 19.54 15.68 8.46
C ASP A 224 19.95 14.29 7.93
N GLN A 225 19.75 13.22 8.72
CA GLN A 225 20.10 11.86 8.30
C GLN A 225 19.14 11.35 7.22
N LEU A 226 17.84 11.57 7.41
CA LEU A 226 16.83 11.19 6.43
C LEU A 226 16.98 12.01 5.15
N LEU A 227 17.19 13.33 5.27
CA LEU A 227 17.42 14.20 4.13
C LEU A 227 18.67 13.76 3.36
N GLN A 228 19.76 13.45 4.05
CA GLN A 228 20.98 12.94 3.43
C GLN A 228 20.75 11.59 2.76
N ALA A 229 20.02 10.67 3.39
CA ALA A 229 19.66 9.38 2.81
C ALA A 229 18.80 9.53 1.54
N ILE A 230 17.85 10.47 1.52
CA ILE A 230 17.05 10.80 0.34
C ILE A 230 17.95 11.36 -0.76
N ILE A 231 18.83 12.31 -0.44
CA ILE A 231 19.78 12.89 -1.39
C ILE A 231 20.70 11.81 -1.98
N ASP A 232 21.20 10.91 -1.14
CA ASP A 232 22.10 9.82 -1.57
C ASP A 232 21.35 8.78 -2.39
N ASN A 233 20.08 8.52 -2.09
CA ASN A 233 19.23 7.68 -2.93
C ASN A 233 18.95 8.35 -4.29
N ILE A 234 18.63 9.65 -4.33
CA ILE A 234 18.47 10.40 -5.58
C ILE A 234 19.77 10.38 -6.40
N LYS A 235 20.92 10.57 -5.76
CA LYS A 235 22.24 10.46 -6.40
C LYS A 235 22.48 9.05 -6.92
N SER A 236 22.22 8.01 -6.13
CA SER A 236 22.43 6.62 -6.54
C SER A 236 21.55 6.26 -7.74
N LEU A 237 20.26 6.66 -7.70
CA LEU A 237 19.33 6.58 -8.83
C LEU A 237 19.82 7.36 -10.05
N SER A 238 20.41 8.54 -9.86
CA SER A 238 20.96 9.33 -10.97
C SER A 238 22.20 8.69 -11.60
N THR A 239 23.02 7.98 -10.81
CA THR A 239 24.25 7.28 -11.26
C THR A 239 24.02 5.86 -11.77
N CYS A 240 22.84 5.27 -11.54
CA CYS A 240 22.51 3.92 -11.99
C CYS A 240 22.19 3.94 -13.49
N THR A 241 23.21 4.13 -14.33
CA THR A 241 23.11 4.35 -15.77
C THR A 241 22.98 3.09 -16.62
N ALA A 242 22.77 1.90 -16.05
CA ALA A 242 22.94 0.67 -16.84
C ALA A 242 21.86 -0.43 -16.76
N LYS A 243 20.97 -0.46 -15.75
CA LYS A 243 19.99 -1.56 -15.62
C LYS A 243 18.69 -1.09 -14.96
N ASP A 244 17.99 -0.20 -15.64
CA ASP A 244 16.68 0.32 -15.22
C ASP A 244 15.61 -0.80 -15.19
N LYS A 245 15.19 -1.20 -13.99
CA LYS A 245 14.01 -2.06 -13.78
C LYS A 245 12.73 -1.26 -13.52
N ASP A 246 12.84 0.02 -13.12
CA ASP A 246 11.70 0.89 -12.88
C ASP A 246 11.34 1.66 -14.15
N LEU A 247 10.42 1.07 -14.90
CA LEU A 247 9.93 1.62 -16.15
C LEU A 247 9.18 2.95 -15.96
N ILE A 248 8.60 3.24 -14.79
CA ILE A 248 7.86 4.50 -14.59
C ILE A 248 8.84 5.66 -14.50
N ILE A 249 9.92 5.50 -13.73
CA ILE A 249 10.98 6.51 -13.63
C ILE A 249 11.76 6.62 -14.95
N SER A 250 12.07 5.49 -15.58
CA SER A 250 12.76 5.47 -16.88
C SER A 250 11.98 6.15 -17.99
N ASN A 251 10.65 6.04 -17.97
CA ASN A 251 9.76 6.73 -18.92
C ASN A 251 9.63 8.22 -18.59
N ARG A 252 9.50 8.60 -17.31
CA ARG A 252 9.51 10.01 -16.89
C ARG A 252 10.81 10.73 -17.28
N GLN A 253 11.92 10.00 -17.30
CA GLN A 253 13.25 10.53 -17.68
C GLN A 253 13.62 10.27 -19.15
N CYS A 254 12.71 9.68 -19.95
CA CYS A 254 12.92 9.28 -21.35
C CYS A 254 14.17 8.42 -21.65
N ARG A 255 14.67 7.66 -20.67
CA ARG A 255 15.97 6.97 -20.80
C ARG A 255 15.90 5.65 -21.59
N SER A 256 14.73 4.99 -21.70
CA SER A 256 14.64 3.64 -22.30
C SER A 256 13.50 3.40 -23.29
N VAL A 257 12.85 4.46 -23.79
CA VAL A 257 11.51 4.35 -24.38
C VAL A 257 11.49 3.49 -25.66
N ARG A 258 12.45 3.66 -26.57
CA ARG A 258 12.33 3.07 -27.92
C ARG A 258 12.38 1.53 -27.96
N SER A 259 13.03 0.87 -26.99
CA SER A 259 13.16 -0.59 -27.01
C SER A 259 12.20 -1.33 -26.07
N ASN A 260 11.63 -0.66 -25.06
CA ASN A 260 10.92 -1.33 -23.96
C ASN A 260 9.38 -1.29 -24.07
N LEU A 261 8.81 -0.32 -24.79
CA LEU A 261 7.35 -0.18 -24.97
C LEU A 261 6.73 -1.21 -25.94
N VAL A 262 7.55 -1.94 -26.69
CA VAL A 262 7.09 -2.91 -27.72
C VAL A 262 6.96 -4.33 -27.17
N ARG A 263 7.30 -4.60 -25.90
CA ARG A 263 7.15 -5.94 -25.31
C ARG A 263 5.84 -6.06 -24.51
N PRO A 264 4.78 -6.69 -25.07
CA PRO A 264 3.49 -6.88 -24.38
C PRO A 264 3.57 -7.81 -23.15
N THR A 265 4.74 -8.37 -22.84
CA THR A 265 4.95 -9.32 -21.73
C THR A 265 5.45 -8.67 -20.44
N ASN A 266 5.67 -7.35 -20.39
CA ASN A 266 6.11 -6.67 -19.18
C ASN A 266 4.91 -6.08 -18.42
N SER A 267 4.67 -6.54 -17.19
CA SER A 267 3.59 -6.06 -16.31
C SER A 267 3.61 -4.55 -16.09
N ASN A 268 4.80 -3.93 -16.11
CA ASN A 268 4.95 -2.48 -15.98
C ASN A 268 4.56 -1.73 -17.27
N ALA A 269 4.71 -2.34 -18.45
CA ALA A 269 4.22 -1.77 -19.70
C ALA A 269 2.68 -1.79 -19.75
N LEU A 270 2.07 -2.84 -19.16
CA LEU A 270 0.62 -2.90 -18.98
C LEU A 270 0.13 -1.80 -18.02
N LEU A 271 0.80 -1.59 -16.88
CA LEU A 271 0.45 -0.54 -15.92
C LEU A 271 0.53 0.87 -16.55
N LEU A 272 1.57 1.12 -17.34
CA LEU A 272 1.76 2.39 -18.03
C LEU A 272 0.73 2.63 -19.14
N LYS A 273 0.36 1.56 -19.86
CA LYS A 273 -0.73 1.57 -20.83
C LYS A 273 -2.07 1.82 -20.15
N LEU A 274 -2.35 1.16 -19.03
CA LEU A 274 -3.54 1.38 -18.23
C LEU A 274 -3.63 2.82 -17.71
N TYR A 275 -2.51 3.38 -17.24
CA TYR A 275 -2.45 4.77 -16.78
C TYR A 275 -2.77 5.77 -17.91
N THR A 276 -2.18 5.57 -19.09
CA THR A 276 -2.36 6.48 -20.23
C THR A 276 -3.77 6.34 -20.81
N ASP A 277 -4.27 5.12 -20.97
CA ASP A 277 -5.61 4.82 -21.50
C ASP A 277 -6.70 5.32 -20.55
N ALA A 278 -6.54 5.13 -19.24
CA ALA A 278 -7.46 5.62 -18.23
C ALA A 278 -7.46 7.15 -18.14
N SER A 279 -6.28 7.79 -18.21
CA SER A 279 -6.20 9.26 -18.21
C SER A 279 -6.86 9.86 -19.46
N ASN A 280 -6.65 9.26 -20.63
CA ASN A 280 -7.32 9.69 -21.86
C ASN A 280 -8.84 9.48 -21.77
N GLU A 281 -9.31 8.39 -21.16
CA GLU A 281 -10.73 8.15 -20.92
C GLU A 281 -11.35 9.25 -20.04
N ILE A 282 -10.74 9.50 -18.88
CA ILE A 282 -11.19 10.52 -17.94
C ILE A 282 -11.25 11.89 -18.62
N GLY A 283 -10.25 12.21 -19.44
CA GLY A 283 -10.16 13.47 -20.18
C GLY A 283 -11.08 13.59 -21.40
N GLY A 284 -11.83 12.55 -21.76
CA GLY A 284 -12.67 12.56 -22.96
C GLY A 284 -11.86 12.50 -24.26
N PHE A 285 -10.64 11.96 -24.23
CA PHE A 285 -9.76 11.76 -25.38
C PHE A 285 -9.86 10.35 -25.96
N GLN A 286 -9.41 10.17 -27.19
CA GLN A 286 -9.28 8.84 -27.79
C GLN A 286 -8.16 8.05 -27.10
N LYS A 287 -8.41 6.75 -26.88
CA LYS A 287 -7.41 5.81 -26.31
C LYS A 287 -6.56 5.12 -27.39
N ASN A 288 -6.97 5.23 -28.66
CA ASN A 288 -6.25 4.58 -29.74
C ASN A 288 -5.17 5.53 -30.28
N PHE A 289 -3.91 5.11 -30.16
CA PHE A 289 -2.76 5.84 -30.69
C PHE A 289 -2.46 5.50 -32.16
N ASN A 290 -3.15 4.52 -32.75
CA ASN A 290 -2.84 4.00 -34.10
C ASN A 290 -3.38 4.87 -35.25
N GLY A 291 -3.87 6.10 -34.99
CA GLY A 291 -4.39 6.96 -36.04
C GLY A 291 -4.97 8.29 -35.56
N GLY A 292 -5.06 9.26 -36.47
CA GLY A 292 -5.62 10.57 -36.18
C GLY A 292 -4.76 11.39 -35.19
N HIS A 293 -5.42 12.16 -34.32
CA HIS A 293 -4.76 12.97 -33.30
C HIS A 293 -4.79 12.23 -31.97
N PHE A 294 -3.65 11.81 -31.46
CA PHE A 294 -3.58 10.95 -30.28
C PHE A 294 -3.12 11.68 -29.02
N CYS A 295 -2.48 12.84 -29.17
CA CYS A 295 -1.96 13.62 -28.06
C CYS A 295 -3.06 14.47 -27.42
N ARG A 296 -3.05 14.52 -26.09
CA ARG A 296 -3.97 15.37 -25.32
C ARG A 296 -3.48 16.81 -25.19
N HIS A 297 -2.18 17.05 -25.32
CA HIS A 297 -1.55 18.37 -25.19
C HIS A 297 -1.33 19.11 -26.52
N CYS A 298 -1.27 18.41 -27.65
CA CYS A 298 -1.08 19.03 -28.96
C CYS A 298 -1.94 18.38 -30.04
N PHE A 299 -1.99 19.04 -31.19
CA PHE A 299 -2.70 18.55 -32.38
C PHE A 299 -1.80 17.73 -33.32
N ILE A 300 -0.79 17.03 -32.78
CA ILE A 300 0.03 16.13 -33.60
C ILE A 300 -0.83 14.98 -34.13
N THR A 301 -0.59 14.60 -35.39
CA THR A 301 -1.20 13.44 -36.02
C THR A 301 -0.25 12.25 -35.99
N HIS A 302 -0.79 11.03 -36.06
CA HIS A 302 0.00 9.79 -36.17
C HIS A 302 0.98 9.82 -37.35
N GLU A 303 0.60 10.45 -38.47
CA GLU A 303 1.48 10.62 -39.65
C GLU A 303 2.75 11.42 -39.31
N ASN A 304 2.64 12.37 -38.40
CA ASN A 304 3.72 13.27 -38.01
C ASN A 304 4.54 12.77 -36.81
N GLN A 305 4.22 11.58 -36.27
CA GLN A 305 4.86 11.07 -35.04
C GLN A 305 6.35 10.75 -35.18
N HIS A 306 6.83 10.56 -36.42
CA HIS A 306 8.22 10.18 -36.71
C HIS A 306 9.09 11.37 -37.13
N ILE A 307 8.51 12.54 -37.33
CA ILE A 307 9.25 13.73 -37.77
C ILE A 307 9.98 14.32 -36.56
N PRO A 308 11.27 14.68 -36.66
CA PRO A 308 11.99 15.34 -35.58
C PRO A 308 11.32 16.65 -35.15
N LEU A 309 11.34 16.94 -33.85
CA LEU A 309 10.71 18.14 -33.27
C LEU A 309 11.18 19.46 -33.86
N THR A 310 12.45 19.50 -34.30
CA THR A 310 13.05 20.69 -34.92
C THR A 310 12.35 21.09 -36.21
N ASP A 311 11.65 20.14 -36.84
CA ASP A 311 11.07 20.29 -38.17
C ASP A 311 9.54 20.37 -38.12
N ILE A 312 8.93 20.31 -36.92
CA ILE A 312 7.48 20.41 -36.71
C ILE A 312 7.16 21.61 -35.81
N SER A 313 6.34 22.52 -36.32
CA SER A 313 5.64 23.49 -35.48
C SER A 313 4.48 22.80 -34.74
N PHE A 314 4.69 22.45 -33.47
CA PHE A 314 3.61 21.91 -32.63
C PHE A 314 2.56 22.96 -32.34
N VAL A 315 1.31 22.63 -32.66
CA VAL A 315 0.16 23.46 -32.26
C VAL A 315 -0.38 22.90 -30.94
N PRO A 316 -0.16 23.59 -29.81
CA PRO A 316 -0.68 23.15 -28.52
C PRO A 316 -2.21 23.20 -28.50
N ARG A 317 -2.81 22.32 -27.71
CA ARG A 317 -4.25 22.25 -27.48
C ARG A 317 -4.65 23.23 -26.40
N SER A 318 -4.98 24.45 -26.80
CA SER A 318 -5.55 25.45 -25.90
C SER A 318 -6.95 25.05 -25.43
N ARG A 319 -7.31 25.43 -24.21
CA ARG A 319 -8.67 25.34 -23.64
C ARG A 319 -9.78 25.73 -24.60
N LEU A 320 -9.72 26.95 -25.14
CA LEU A 320 -10.70 27.47 -26.11
C LEU A 320 -10.88 26.61 -27.36
N LYS A 321 -9.81 26.01 -27.88
CA LYS A 321 -9.90 25.11 -29.04
C LYS A 321 -10.50 23.76 -28.64
N HIS A 322 -10.12 23.23 -27.48
CA HIS A 322 -10.68 21.98 -26.96
C HIS A 322 -12.19 22.13 -26.72
N ASP A 323 -12.64 23.19 -26.05
CA ASP A 323 -14.05 23.45 -25.79
C ASP A 323 -14.88 23.55 -27.08
N LYS A 324 -14.34 24.19 -28.13
CA LYS A 324 -15.00 24.24 -29.45
C LYS A 324 -15.20 22.85 -30.04
N ILE A 325 -14.19 21.97 -29.92
CA ILE A 325 -14.26 20.60 -30.43
C ILE A 325 -15.30 19.80 -29.61
N VAL A 326 -15.26 19.91 -28.28
CA VAL A 326 -16.22 19.26 -27.39
C VAL A 326 -17.64 19.71 -27.69
N ASN A 327 -17.89 21.02 -27.81
CA ASN A 327 -19.20 21.56 -28.17
C ASN A 327 -19.69 21.09 -29.54
N HIS A 328 -18.78 20.98 -30.51
CA HIS A 328 -19.11 20.42 -31.82
C HIS A 328 -19.50 18.93 -31.74
N ILE A 329 -18.81 18.15 -30.91
CA ILE A 329 -19.13 16.74 -30.67
C ILE A 329 -20.50 16.60 -29.98
N ILE A 330 -20.77 17.43 -28.97
CA ILE A 330 -22.05 17.46 -28.24
C ILE A 330 -23.19 17.81 -29.21
N ALA A 331 -23.01 18.85 -30.04
CA ALA A 331 -24.00 19.26 -31.03
C ALA A 331 -24.30 18.16 -32.08
N ASN A 332 -23.34 17.26 -32.33
CA ASN A 332 -23.46 16.14 -33.25
C ASN A 332 -23.76 14.79 -32.55
N ASN A 333 -24.36 14.84 -31.35
CA ASN A 333 -24.77 13.65 -30.57
C ASN A 333 -23.64 12.66 -30.23
N GLY A 334 -22.39 13.11 -30.10
CA GLY A 334 -21.29 12.28 -29.59
C GLY A 334 -20.84 11.13 -30.49
N ARG A 335 -21.33 11.03 -31.73
CA ARG A 335 -21.11 9.85 -32.58
C ARG A 335 -19.73 9.79 -33.25
N GLN A 336 -18.95 10.87 -33.19
CA GLN A 336 -17.67 10.97 -33.87
C GLN A 336 -16.57 11.52 -32.96
N THR A 337 -15.39 10.88 -33.04
CA THR A 337 -14.16 11.44 -32.48
C THR A 337 -13.64 12.53 -33.42
N VAL A 338 -13.45 13.75 -32.90
CA VAL A 338 -12.96 14.89 -33.68
C VAL A 338 -11.62 15.33 -33.10
N GLN A 339 -10.57 15.32 -33.93
CA GLN A 339 -9.21 15.71 -33.53
C GLN A 339 -8.75 15.08 -32.20
N GLY A 340 -9.04 13.80 -32.02
CA GLY A 340 -8.63 13.02 -30.85
C GLY A 340 -9.50 13.17 -29.61
N VAL A 341 -10.59 13.94 -29.68
CA VAL A 341 -11.55 14.14 -28.59
C VAL A 341 -12.80 13.31 -28.88
N LYS A 342 -13.26 12.56 -27.88
CA LYS A 342 -14.47 11.74 -27.90
C LYS A 342 -15.69 12.44 -27.30
N GLY A 343 -15.48 13.39 -26.39
CA GLY A 343 -16.56 14.11 -25.74
C GLY A 343 -16.10 14.83 -24.49
N LEU A 344 -17.06 15.12 -23.60
CA LEU A 344 -16.79 15.72 -22.29
C LEU A 344 -15.92 14.80 -21.44
N SER A 345 -15.09 15.43 -20.61
CA SER A 345 -14.42 14.75 -19.52
C SER A 345 -15.41 14.36 -18.42
N TRP A 346 -15.10 13.27 -17.73
CA TRP A 346 -15.86 12.84 -16.55
C TRP A 346 -15.86 13.88 -15.43
N PHE A 347 -14.86 14.77 -15.43
CA PHE A 347 -14.68 15.82 -14.43
C PHE A 347 -15.01 17.21 -14.97
N HIS A 348 -15.76 17.32 -16.07
CA HIS A 348 -16.10 18.62 -16.66
C HIS A 348 -16.83 19.57 -15.70
N ASP A 349 -17.60 19.04 -14.76
CA ASP A 349 -18.33 19.81 -13.75
C ASP A 349 -17.46 20.24 -12.55
N LEU A 350 -16.24 19.70 -12.41
CA LEU A 350 -15.36 20.07 -11.29
C LEU A 350 -14.77 21.46 -11.51
N ILE A 351 -15.05 22.37 -10.57
CA ILE A 351 -14.51 23.73 -10.58
C ILE A 351 -12.97 23.67 -10.55
N GLY A 352 -12.34 24.36 -11.51
CA GLY A 352 -10.88 24.42 -11.64
C GLY A 352 -10.25 23.25 -12.40
N PHE A 353 -11.05 22.25 -12.82
CA PHE A 353 -10.56 21.18 -13.68
C PHE A 353 -10.76 21.52 -15.16
N HIS A 354 -9.75 21.24 -15.99
CA HIS A 354 -9.87 21.25 -17.44
C HIS A 354 -8.98 20.17 -18.06
N SER A 355 -9.51 19.40 -19.00
CA SER A 355 -8.87 18.17 -19.51
C SER A 355 -7.52 18.40 -20.18
N THR A 356 -7.25 19.61 -20.69
CA THR A 356 -5.97 19.96 -21.33
C THR A 356 -4.95 20.57 -20.37
N GLU A 357 -5.33 20.88 -19.13
CA GLU A 357 -4.49 21.60 -18.15
C GLU A 357 -4.28 20.81 -16.86
N SER A 358 -5.29 20.03 -16.46
CA SER A 358 -5.34 19.33 -15.18
C SER A 358 -4.93 17.86 -15.26
N LEU A 359 -4.82 17.30 -16.47
CA LEU A 359 -4.31 15.95 -16.67
C LEU A 359 -2.79 16.02 -16.95
N PRO A 360 -2.00 15.07 -16.43
CA PRO A 360 -0.55 15.04 -16.66
C PRO A 360 -0.24 14.91 -18.16
N PRO A 361 0.97 15.26 -18.66
CA PRO A 361 1.43 14.97 -20.03
C PRO A 361 1.23 13.52 -20.45
N ASP A 362 0.79 13.29 -21.71
CA ASP A 362 0.68 11.92 -22.22
C ASP A 362 2.05 11.39 -22.59
N ILE A 363 2.28 10.10 -22.35
CA ILE A 363 3.58 9.51 -22.61
C ILE A 363 3.99 9.69 -24.07
N MET A 364 3.05 9.74 -25.00
CA MET A 364 3.37 9.96 -26.40
C MET A 364 3.78 11.41 -26.69
N HIS A 365 3.33 12.38 -25.90
CA HIS A 365 3.82 13.76 -25.87
C HIS A 365 5.26 13.75 -25.35
N ASP A 366 5.53 13.11 -24.22
CA ASP A 366 6.89 13.03 -23.66
C ASP A 366 7.87 12.33 -24.64
N ILE A 367 7.40 11.31 -25.35
CA ILE A 367 8.14 10.59 -26.39
C ILE A 367 8.34 11.43 -27.65
N ALA A 368 7.31 12.16 -28.08
CA ALA A 368 7.37 13.01 -29.27
C ALA A 368 8.25 14.24 -29.00
N GLU A 369 8.12 14.86 -27.82
CA GLU A 369 8.97 15.94 -27.28
C GLU A 369 10.40 15.49 -26.99
N GLY A 370 10.70 14.21 -27.18
CA GLY A 370 12.04 13.66 -27.16
C GLY A 370 12.81 14.14 -25.95
N SER A 371 12.18 14.16 -24.77
CA SER A 371 12.72 14.75 -23.53
C SER A 371 13.61 15.96 -23.78
N THR A 372 13.04 17.16 -23.77
CA THR A 372 13.86 18.37 -23.64
C THR A 372 14.77 18.20 -22.43
N ALA A 373 16.03 17.86 -22.71
CA ALA A 373 17.15 18.10 -21.84
C ALA A 373 17.16 19.61 -21.59
N ARG A 374 16.87 19.99 -20.35
CA ARG A 374 17.53 21.11 -19.70
C ARG A 374 18.09 20.61 -18.39
#